data_AF-F2IDZ0-F1
#
_entry.id   AF-F2IDZ0-F1
#
_cell.length_a   1.000
_cell.length_b   1.000
_cell.length_c   1.000
_cell.angle_alpha   90.00
_cell.angle_beta   90.00
_cell.angle_gamma   90.00
#
_symmetry.space_group_name_H-M   'P 1'
#
loop_
_entity.id
_entity.type
_entity.pdbx_description
1 polymer ?
#
loop_
_entity_poly.entity_id
_entity_poly.type
_entity_poly.pdbx_seq_one_letter_code
_entity_poly.pdbx_strand_id
1 'polypeptide(L)'
;MSYSIQVFLKNNSFSEEYAQEKHEGKDSLENVRYEWEDEFRLTDSTDVLEIVREESFILAGEFEEGVPFQYEIEDVIQFVFHGEDETRIVFSEKCLDEYTIDHDHQKLKVYLNDNEVVENPIPGVYIVLSSFPKELRS
;
A
#
# COMPACT_ATOMS: atom_id res chain seq x y z
N MET A 1 -8.59 -10.96 -17.78
CA MET A 1 -7.20 -11.10 -17.28
C MET A 1 -7.15 -10.42 -15.92
N SER A 2 -6.38 -10.91 -14.96
CA SER A 2 -6.40 -10.40 -13.58
C SER A 2 -5.15 -9.56 -13.30
N TYR A 3 -5.33 -8.35 -12.76
CA TYR A 3 -4.22 -7.50 -12.34
C TYR A 3 -3.76 -7.93 -10.94
N SER A 4 -2.45 -8.13 -10.74
CA SER A 4 -1.86 -8.51 -9.46
C SER A 4 -1.24 -7.30 -8.77
N ILE A 5 -1.60 -7.06 -7.51
CA ILE A 5 -1.05 -5.98 -6.69
C ILE A 5 -0.32 -6.64 -5.52
N GLN A 6 0.93 -6.24 -5.29
CA GLN A 6 1.74 -6.69 -4.16
C GLN A 6 2.27 -5.48 -3.41
N VAL A 7 2.11 -5.47 -2.09
CA VAL A 7 2.59 -4.40 -1.21
C VAL A 7 3.55 -5.00 -0.20
N PHE A 8 4.71 -4.36 -0.02
CA PHE A 8 5.77 -4.82 0.88
C PHE A 8 6.15 -3.69 1.83
N LEU A 9 6.13 -3.91 3.15
CA LEU A 9 6.77 -2.99 4.09
C LEU A 9 8.24 -3.39 4.27
N LYS A 10 9.17 -2.53 3.85
CA LYS A 10 10.62 -2.76 4.02
C LYS A 10 10.97 -2.76 5.50
N ASN A 11 11.80 -3.72 5.90
CA ASN A 11 12.40 -3.75 7.22
C ASN A 11 13.73 -2.98 7.19
N ASN A 12 13.79 -1.81 7.82
CA ASN A 12 15.03 -1.02 7.86
C ASN A 12 16.13 -1.66 8.71
N SER A 13 15.82 -2.68 9.51
CA SER A 13 16.81 -3.47 10.24
C SER A 13 17.45 -4.59 9.40
N PHE A 14 17.03 -4.76 8.13
CA PHE A 14 17.62 -5.76 7.23
C PHE A 14 19.10 -5.43 6.96
N SER A 15 19.97 -6.39 7.26
CA SER A 15 21.40 -6.30 7.00
C SER A 15 21.78 -7.12 5.78
N GLU A 16 22.11 -6.44 4.67
CA GLU A 16 22.58 -7.11 3.45
C GLU A 16 23.91 -7.84 3.67
N GLU A 17 24.82 -7.27 4.47
CA GLU A 17 26.08 -7.92 4.86
C GLU A 17 25.84 -9.23 5.60
N TYR A 18 24.96 -9.23 6.62
CA TYR A 18 24.62 -10.45 7.34
C TYR A 18 23.99 -11.51 6.43
N ALA A 19 23.07 -11.10 5.55
CA ALA A 19 22.47 -12.00 4.56
C ALA A 19 23.54 -12.63 3.66
N GLN A 20 24.48 -11.83 3.16
CA GLN A 20 25.54 -12.30 2.28
C GLN A 20 26.50 -13.27 2.99
N GLU A 21 26.92 -12.95 4.21
CA GLU A 21 27.90 -13.74 4.96
C GLU A 21 27.32 -15.06 5.52
N LYS A 22 26.06 -15.06 5.93
CA LYS A 22 25.45 -16.19 6.66
C LYS A 22 24.44 -16.99 5.84
N HIS A 23 23.85 -16.37 4.83
CA HIS A 23 22.70 -16.92 4.10
C HIS A 23 22.79 -16.75 2.57
N GLU A 24 24.00 -16.50 2.02
CA GLU A 24 24.23 -16.34 0.57
C GLU A 24 23.36 -15.24 -0.08
N GLY A 25 23.08 -14.17 0.67
CA GLY A 25 22.26 -13.04 0.23
C GLY A 25 20.75 -13.27 0.37
N LYS A 26 20.33 -14.41 0.94
CA LYS A 26 18.93 -14.74 1.18
C LYS A 26 18.45 -14.28 2.55
N ASP A 27 17.16 -14.04 2.64
CA ASP A 27 16.44 -13.80 3.87
C ASP A 27 16.57 -14.97 4.85
N SER A 28 16.56 -14.64 6.14
CA SER A 28 16.49 -15.62 7.22
C SER A 28 15.52 -15.16 8.29
N LEU A 29 15.16 -16.05 9.22
CA LEU A 29 14.26 -15.71 10.33
C LEU A 29 14.78 -14.56 11.20
N GLU A 30 16.11 -14.39 11.26
CA GLU A 30 16.77 -13.34 12.04
C GLU A 30 17.05 -12.07 11.22
N ASN A 31 16.84 -12.11 9.90
CA ASN A 31 17.15 -11.03 8.97
C ASN A 31 16.17 -11.04 7.78
N VAL A 32 14.91 -10.70 8.07
CA VAL A 32 13.83 -10.62 7.08
C VAL A 32 13.84 -9.27 6.37
N ARG A 33 13.74 -9.25 5.04
CA ARG A 33 13.76 -8.01 4.25
C ARG A 33 12.48 -7.18 4.33
N TYR A 34 11.34 -7.84 4.56
CA TYR A 34 10.05 -7.19 4.67
C TYR A 34 9.39 -7.53 6.00
N GLU A 35 8.85 -6.54 6.70
CA GLU A 35 8.13 -6.75 7.96
C GLU A 35 6.78 -7.45 7.72
N TRP A 36 6.11 -7.10 6.63
CA TRP A 36 4.90 -7.76 6.16
C TRP A 36 4.74 -7.60 4.65
N GLU A 37 3.90 -8.47 4.10
CA GLU A 37 3.54 -8.52 2.68
C GLU A 37 2.03 -8.61 2.55
N ASP A 38 1.48 -7.93 1.56
CA ASP A 38 0.06 -7.98 1.19
C ASP A 38 -0.07 -8.27 -0.31
N GLU A 39 -1.03 -9.11 -0.69
CA GLU A 39 -1.27 -9.47 -2.10
C GLU A 39 -2.76 -9.46 -2.40
N PHE A 40 -3.12 -8.74 -3.46
CA PHE A 40 -4.48 -8.69 -3.99
C PHE A 40 -4.49 -9.02 -5.48
N ARG A 41 -5.66 -9.47 -5.95
CA ARG A 41 -5.94 -9.62 -7.38
C ARG A 41 -7.23 -8.92 -7.71
N LEU A 42 -7.18 -8.07 -8.73
CA LEU A 42 -8.37 -7.51 -9.35
C LEU A 42 -9.01 -8.61 -10.20
N THR A 43 -10.27 -8.90 -9.91
CA THR A 43 -11.08 -9.92 -10.60
C THR A 43 -11.57 -9.44 -11.96
N ASP A 44 -11.71 -8.12 -12.10
CA ASP A 44 -12.33 -7.47 -13.23
C ASP A 44 -11.32 -7.14 -14.34
N SER A 45 -11.84 -7.00 -15.55
CA SER A 45 -11.06 -6.61 -16.73
C SER A 45 -10.55 -5.19 -16.53
N THR A 46 -9.33 -5.06 -16.02
CA THR A 46 -8.68 -3.76 -15.86
C THR A 46 -7.83 -3.49 -17.09
N ASP A 47 -8.20 -2.46 -17.86
CA ASP A 47 -7.54 -2.11 -19.12
C ASP A 47 -6.56 -0.95 -18.97
N VAL A 48 -6.74 -0.10 -17.95
CA VAL A 48 -5.91 1.10 -17.74
C VAL A 48 -5.57 1.30 -16.27
N LEU A 49 -4.29 1.50 -16.00
CA LEU A 49 -3.77 1.97 -14.72
C LEU A 49 -3.40 3.46 -14.86
N GLU A 50 -4.07 4.29 -14.09
CA GLU A 50 -3.76 5.71 -13.92
C GLU A 50 -3.11 5.95 -12.55
N ILE A 51 -2.12 6.84 -12.50
CA ILE A 51 -1.47 7.24 -11.27
C ILE A 51 -1.86 8.69 -11.00
N VAL A 52 -2.62 8.89 -9.93
CA VAL A 52 -3.08 10.20 -9.49
C VAL A 52 -2.25 10.63 -8.28
N ARG A 53 -1.74 11.86 -8.33
CA ARG A 53 -1.05 12.55 -7.24
C ARG A 53 -1.72 13.91 -7.04
N GLU A 54 -1.47 14.53 -5.89
CA GLU A 54 -1.96 15.89 -5.56
C GLU A 54 -3.50 16.01 -5.40
N GLU A 55 -4.23 14.90 -5.55
CA GLU A 55 -5.65 14.81 -5.21
C GLU A 55 -5.81 14.11 -3.86
N SER A 56 -6.65 14.70 -3.00
CA SER A 56 -7.00 14.12 -1.72
C SER A 56 -7.81 12.83 -1.90
N PHE A 57 -7.69 11.93 -0.93
CA PHE A 57 -8.52 10.74 -0.83
C PHE A 57 -9.58 10.93 0.24
N ILE A 58 -10.81 10.55 -0.07
CA ILE A 58 -11.92 10.59 0.88
C ILE A 58 -12.04 9.23 1.57
N LEU A 59 -11.67 9.17 2.85
CA LEU A 59 -11.96 8.03 3.71
C LEU A 59 -13.35 8.19 4.31
N ALA A 60 -14.29 7.36 3.88
CA ALA A 60 -15.67 7.38 4.36
C ALA A 60 -16.10 6.02 4.90
N GLY A 61 -17.02 6.03 5.86
CA GLY A 61 -17.55 4.82 6.48
C GLY A 61 -18.63 5.16 7.51
N GLU A 62 -18.95 4.20 8.37
CA GLU A 62 -19.95 4.35 9.42
C GLU A 62 -19.37 3.89 10.76
N PHE A 63 -19.62 4.65 11.83
CA PHE A 63 -19.35 4.21 13.20
C PHE A 63 -20.33 3.12 13.64
N GLU A 64 -20.04 2.42 14.73
CA GLU A 64 -20.88 1.33 15.27
C GLU A 64 -22.33 1.76 15.57
N GLU A 65 -22.58 3.05 15.80
CA GLU A 65 -23.91 3.63 16.03
C GLU A 65 -24.67 3.97 14.74
N GLY A 66 -24.12 3.63 13.56
CA GLY A 66 -24.69 3.97 12.25
C GLY A 66 -24.51 5.45 11.87
N VAL A 67 -23.58 6.14 12.52
CA VAL A 67 -23.26 7.53 12.21
C VAL A 67 -22.23 7.55 11.07
N PRO A 68 -22.56 8.11 9.89
CA PRO A 68 -21.60 8.18 8.79
C PRO A 68 -20.49 9.18 9.12
N PHE A 69 -19.29 8.87 8.65
CA PHE A 69 -18.15 9.77 8.71
C PHE A 69 -17.50 9.91 7.34
N GLN A 70 -16.81 11.03 7.15
CA GLN A 70 -16.04 11.33 5.95
C GLN A 70 -14.86 12.21 6.35
N TYR A 71 -13.65 11.74 6.05
CA TYR A 71 -12.42 12.48 6.29
C TYR A 71 -11.61 12.58 5.01
N GLU A 72 -11.08 13.77 4.76
CA GLU A 72 -10.17 14.02 3.65
C GLU A 72 -8.74 13.73 4.08
N ILE A 73 -8.04 12.92 3.29
CA ILE A 73 -6.64 12.53 3.49
C ILE A 73 -5.83 13.17 2.37
N GLU A 74 -5.02 14.16 2.74
CA GLU A 74 -4.09 14.84 1.83
C GLU A 74 -2.79 14.06 1.66
N ASP A 75 -1.95 14.49 0.71
CA ASP A 75 -0.61 13.92 0.44
C ASP A 75 -0.65 12.40 0.18
N VAL A 76 -1.52 11.99 -0.73
CA VAL A 76 -1.67 10.59 -1.16
C VAL A 76 -1.32 10.41 -2.64
N ILE A 77 -0.87 9.20 -2.95
CA ILE A 77 -0.82 8.67 -4.31
C ILE A 77 -1.95 7.64 -4.47
N GLN A 78 -2.64 7.69 -5.61
CA GLN A 78 -3.72 6.76 -5.93
C GLN A 78 -3.38 6.03 -7.22
N PHE A 79 -3.42 4.70 -7.19
CA PHE A 79 -3.37 3.83 -8.35
C PHE A 79 -4.81 3.49 -8.72
N VAL A 80 -5.30 4.11 -9.79
CA VAL A 80 -6.68 4.01 -10.25
C VAL A 80 -6.72 2.99 -11.40
N PHE A 81 -7.45 1.92 -11.16
CA PHE A 81 -7.64 0.82 -12.09
C PHE A 81 -9.02 0.97 -12.72
N HIS A 82 -9.04 1.28 -14.02
CA HIS A 82 -10.25 1.48 -14.80
C HIS A 82 -10.71 0.14 -15.39
N GLY A 83 -11.86 -0.35 -14.93
CA GLY A 83 -12.54 -1.56 -15.40
C GLY A 83 -14.06 -1.36 -15.52
N GLU A 84 -14.85 -2.37 -15.17
CA GLU A 84 -16.32 -2.22 -15.05
C GLU A 84 -16.69 -1.28 -13.89
N ASP A 85 -15.97 -1.41 -12.78
CA ASP A 85 -15.97 -0.50 -11.65
C ASP A 85 -14.55 0.05 -11.43
N GLU A 86 -14.46 1.30 -11.01
CA GLU A 86 -13.18 1.94 -10.69
C GLU A 86 -12.65 1.41 -9.35
N THR A 87 -11.46 0.81 -9.36
CA THR A 87 -10.79 0.38 -8.13
C THR A 87 -9.60 1.28 -7.86
N ARG A 88 -9.50 1.80 -6.62
CA ARG A 88 -8.40 2.65 -6.20
C ARG A 88 -7.58 1.96 -5.12
N ILE A 89 -6.27 1.93 -5.32
CA ILE A 89 -5.31 1.57 -4.28
C ILE A 89 -4.57 2.84 -3.88
N VAL A 90 -4.60 3.19 -2.59
CA VAL A 90 -4.18 4.49 -2.09
C VAL A 90 -3.06 4.32 -1.09
N PHE A 91 -2.04 5.16 -1.20
CA PHE A 91 -0.91 5.19 -0.26
C PHE A 91 -0.65 6.63 0.17
N SER A 92 -0.34 6.86 1.45
CA SER A 92 0.29 8.11 1.85
C SER A 92 1.65 8.26 1.16
N GLU A 93 1.92 9.43 0.57
CA GLU A 93 3.21 9.70 -0.10
C GLU A 93 4.40 9.50 0.84
N LYS A 94 4.22 9.73 2.15
CA LYS A 94 5.26 9.55 3.16
C LYS A 94 5.72 8.11 3.35
N CYS A 95 4.83 7.12 3.25
CA CYS A 95 5.21 5.72 3.37
C CYS A 95 5.65 5.10 2.05
N LEU A 96 5.33 5.72 0.90
CA LEU A 96 5.75 5.22 -0.41
C LEU A 96 7.26 5.37 -0.57
N ASP A 97 7.97 4.26 -0.76
CA ASP A 97 9.40 4.27 -1.06
C ASP A 97 9.65 4.05 -2.56
N GLU A 98 9.08 2.98 -3.12
CA GLU A 98 9.22 2.64 -4.53
C GLU A 98 7.96 1.93 -5.04
N TYR A 99 7.68 2.03 -6.33
CA TYR A 99 6.72 1.15 -6.99
C TYR A 99 7.21 0.75 -8.39
N THR A 100 6.80 -0.43 -8.83
CA THR A 100 7.09 -0.95 -10.18
C THR A 100 5.81 -1.39 -10.85
N ILE A 101 5.64 -1.02 -12.11
CA ILE A 101 4.50 -1.41 -12.93
C ILE A 101 5.01 -2.29 -14.07
N ASP A 102 4.47 -3.49 -14.16
CA ASP A 102 4.72 -4.44 -15.23
C ASP A 102 3.43 -4.60 -16.05
N HIS A 103 3.36 -3.87 -17.17
CA HIS A 103 2.19 -3.88 -18.04
C HIS A 103 2.00 -5.20 -18.80
N ASP A 104 3.10 -5.90 -19.13
CA ASP A 104 3.06 -7.20 -19.82
C ASP A 104 2.44 -8.27 -18.93
N HIS A 105 2.76 -8.26 -17.63
CA HIS A 105 2.25 -9.22 -16.65
C HIS A 105 1.09 -8.68 -15.80
N GLN A 106 0.58 -7.47 -16.11
CA GLN A 106 -0.48 -6.78 -15.35
C GLN A 106 -0.21 -6.79 -13.84
N LYS A 107 0.96 -6.29 -13.44
CA LYS A 107 1.42 -6.35 -12.06
C LYS A 107 1.86 -4.99 -11.53
N LEU A 108 1.39 -4.64 -10.34
CA LEU A 108 1.85 -3.51 -9.55
C LEU A 108 2.56 -4.07 -8.32
N LYS A 109 3.79 -3.63 -8.09
CA LYS A 109 4.46 -3.83 -6.80
C LYS A 109 4.69 -2.48 -6.16
N VAL A 110 4.40 -2.39 -4.87
CA VAL A 110 4.60 -1.18 -4.07
C VAL A 110 5.45 -1.55 -2.87
N TYR A 111 6.49 -0.78 -2.62
CA TYR A 111 7.37 -0.92 -1.49
C TYR A 111 7.21 0.29 -0.59
N LEU A 112 6.92 0.03 0.68
CA LEU A 112 6.74 1.02 1.72
C LEU A 112 7.98 1.10 2.61
N ASN A 113 8.27 2.27 3.15
CA ASN A 113 9.26 2.45 4.20
C ASN A 113 8.60 2.33 5.59
N ASP A 114 9.38 1.95 6.60
CA ASP A 114 8.93 1.79 8.00
C ASP A 114 9.18 3.05 8.86
N ASN A 115 9.40 4.22 8.24
CA ASN A 115 9.72 5.46 8.98
C ASN A 115 8.59 5.89 9.93
N GLU A 116 7.35 5.58 9.57
CA GLU A 116 6.16 5.80 10.38
C GLU A 116 5.27 4.56 10.33
N VAL A 117 4.45 4.36 11.38
CA VAL A 117 3.44 3.29 11.40
C VAL A 117 2.45 3.50 10.26
N VAL A 118 2.25 2.46 9.44
CA VAL A 118 1.28 2.44 8.34
C VAL A 118 0.02 1.69 8.80
N GLU A 119 -1.11 2.36 8.74
CA GLU A 119 -2.43 1.80 9.01
C GLU A 119 -3.10 1.39 7.69
N ASN A 120 -3.83 0.27 7.72
CA ASN A 120 -4.62 -0.23 6.59
C ASN A 120 -6.12 -0.24 6.98
N PRO A 121 -6.81 0.93 6.96
CA PRO A 121 -8.19 1.04 7.46
C PRO A 121 -9.20 0.28 6.60
N ILE A 122 -8.96 0.18 5.29
CA ILE A 122 -9.78 -0.59 4.35
C ILE A 122 -8.85 -1.22 3.30
N PRO A 123 -9.19 -2.40 2.75
CA PRO A 123 -8.34 -3.09 1.79
C PRO A 123 -7.89 -2.18 0.64
N GLY A 124 -6.57 -2.13 0.42
CA GLY A 124 -5.97 -1.31 -0.62
C GLY A 124 -5.73 0.16 -0.24
N VAL A 125 -5.96 0.58 1.01
CA VAL A 125 -5.66 1.93 1.48
C VAL A 125 -4.63 1.86 2.59
N TYR A 126 -3.48 2.50 2.39
CA TYR A 126 -2.34 2.48 3.31
C TYR A 126 -1.98 3.90 3.73
N ILE A 127 -2.28 4.27 4.97
CA ILE A 127 -2.14 5.65 5.45
C ILE A 127 -1.17 5.68 6.62
N VAL A 128 -0.21 6.60 6.61
CA VAL A 128 0.68 6.78 7.78
C VAL A 128 -0.09 7.35 8.96
N LEU A 129 0.27 6.94 10.17
CA LEU A 129 -0.41 7.34 11.40
C LEU A 129 -0.43 8.87 11.57
N SER A 130 0.56 9.62 11.08
CA SER A 130 0.52 11.09 11.13
C SER A 130 -0.57 11.72 10.25
N SER A 131 -0.90 11.10 9.12
CA SER A 131 -1.95 11.54 8.19
C SER A 131 -3.32 10.92 8.47
N PHE A 132 -3.39 9.88 9.31
CA PHE A 132 -4.64 9.21 9.65
C PHE A 132 -5.54 10.07 10.57
N PRO A 133 -6.87 10.16 10.33
CA PRO A 133 -7.77 10.99 11.14
C PRO A 133 -7.72 10.60 12.61
N LYS A 134 -7.52 11.58 13.50
CA LYS A 134 -7.35 11.30 14.95
C LYS A 134 -8.60 10.72 15.57
N GLU A 135 -9.76 11.14 15.08
CA GLU A 135 -11.08 10.67 15.48
C GLU A 135 -11.33 9.19 15.17
N LEU A 136 -10.56 8.60 14.24
CA LEU A 136 -10.65 7.18 13.89
C LEU A 136 -9.57 6.33 14.58
N ARG A 137 -8.66 6.95 15.36
CA ARG A 137 -7.63 6.21 16.09
C ARG A 137 -8.26 5.57 17.33
N SER A 138 -8.12 4.25 17.42
CA SER A 138 -8.51 3.45 18.60
C SER A 138 -7.50 3.61 19.74
#